data_AF-A0A9P3B4S5-F1
#
_entry.id   AF-A0A9P3B4S5-F1
#
_cell.length_a   1.000
_cell.length_b   1.000
_cell.length_c   1.000
_cell.angle_alpha   90.00
_cell.angle_beta   90.00
_cell.angle_gamma   90.00
#
_symmetry.space_group_name_H-M   'P 1'
#
loop_
_entity.id
_entity.type
_entity.pdbx_description
1 polymer ?
#
loop_
_entity_poly.entity_id
_entity_poly.type
_entity_poly.pdbx_seq_one_letter_code
_entity_poly.pdbx_strand_id
1 'polypeptide(L)'
;MKQTIPAEMKTGDCLLIGGNVIHAMGENKTEMERKCIQLAVIPSFLTPAEAHPFIIKLETVNKLSKRTQRFVGFRSQYPRGSPGLWTKDYIELALHLGLDDLAGATEDLQDVLNQPKQWDTIDYDKV
;
A
#
# COMPACT_ATOMS: atom_id res chain seq x y z
N MET A 1 -10.96 -16.65 25.36
CA MET A 1 -10.68 -15.26 25.80
C MET A 1 -9.43 -15.10 26.68
N LYS A 2 -8.92 -16.12 27.39
CA LYS A 2 -7.72 -15.96 28.25
C LYS A 2 -6.37 -15.76 27.51
N GLN A 3 -6.37 -15.80 26.18
CA GLN A 3 -5.16 -15.72 25.34
C GLN A 3 -5.14 -14.47 24.44
N THR A 4 -6.06 -13.53 24.65
CA THR A 4 -6.15 -12.29 23.86
C THR A 4 -5.86 -11.09 24.74
N ILE A 5 -5.18 -10.09 24.18
CA ILE A 5 -5.00 -8.77 24.80
C ILE A 5 -5.76 -7.71 24.00
N PRO A 6 -6.40 -6.73 24.65
CA PRO A 6 -7.03 -5.62 23.94
C PRO A 6 -5.98 -4.65 23.41
N ALA A 7 -6.25 -4.06 22.24
CA ALA A 7 -5.54 -2.88 21.77
C ALA A 7 -6.33 -1.64 22.19
N GLU A 8 -5.96 -1.06 23.32
CA GLU A 8 -6.54 0.19 23.80
C GLU A 8 -5.96 1.36 22.99
N MET A 9 -6.83 2.14 22.35
CA MET A 9 -6.45 3.16 21.38
C MET A 9 -7.27 4.43 21.56
N LYS A 10 -6.62 5.59 21.36
CA LYS A 10 -7.26 6.90 21.20
C LYS A 10 -7.48 7.20 19.71
N THR A 11 -8.24 8.26 19.43
CA THR A 11 -8.39 8.74 18.05
C THR A 11 -7.03 9.14 17.49
N GLY A 12 -6.66 8.57 16.34
CA GLY A 12 -5.38 8.79 15.68
C GLY A 12 -4.35 7.68 15.94
N ASP A 13 -4.55 6.84 16.95
CA ASP A 13 -3.69 5.67 17.17
C ASP A 13 -3.92 4.62 16.08
N CYS A 14 -2.89 3.83 15.79
CA CYS A 14 -2.92 2.78 14.78
C CYS A 14 -2.39 1.46 15.34
N LEU A 15 -3.15 0.38 15.11
CA LEU A 15 -2.71 -0.98 15.36
C LEU A 15 -2.23 -1.61 14.04
N LEU A 16 -0.94 -1.94 13.96
CA LEU A 16 -0.36 -2.66 12.83
C LEU A 16 -0.39 -4.17 13.10
N ILE A 17 -1.03 -4.91 12.18
CA ILE A 17 -1.24 -6.35 12.32
C ILE A 17 -0.61 -7.06 11.12
N GLY A 18 0.31 -8.00 11.37
CA GLY A 18 0.83 -8.88 10.34
C GLY A 18 -0.21 -9.92 9.89
N GLY A 19 -0.14 -10.40 8.65
CA GLY A 19 -1.14 -11.30 8.07
C GLY A 19 -1.34 -12.64 8.80
N ASN A 20 -0.44 -13.01 9.72
CA ASN A 20 -0.51 -14.25 10.50
C ASN A 20 -1.06 -14.07 11.93
N VAL A 21 -1.39 -12.84 12.34
CA VAL A 21 -1.88 -12.57 13.70
C VAL A 21 -3.37 -12.91 13.79
N ILE A 22 -3.70 -13.83 14.70
CA ILE A 22 -5.09 -14.15 15.03
C ILE A 22 -5.66 -12.99 15.85
N HIS A 23 -6.70 -12.35 15.32
CA HIS A 23 -7.35 -11.21 15.98
C HIS A 23 -8.86 -11.20 15.69
N ALA A 24 -9.60 -10.46 16.51
CA ALA A 24 -11.03 -10.24 16.35
C ALA A 24 -11.42 -8.89 16.96
N MET A 25 -12.57 -8.37 16.54
CA MET A 25 -13.14 -7.18 17.17
C MET A 25 -13.81 -7.53 18.49
N GLY A 26 -13.60 -6.69 19.51
CA GLY A 26 -14.31 -6.79 20.79
C GLY A 26 -15.77 -6.35 20.68
N GLU A 27 -16.62 -6.95 21.53
CA GLU A 27 -18.02 -6.57 21.72
C GLU A 27 -18.13 -5.08 22.09
N ASN A 28 -19.02 -4.34 21.43
CA ASN A 28 -19.35 -2.98 21.82
C ASN A 28 -20.44 -3.00 22.91
N LYS A 29 -20.05 -2.70 24.15
CA LYS A 29 -20.96 -2.67 25.32
C LYS A 29 -21.56 -1.29 25.60
N THR A 30 -21.44 -0.36 24.65
CA THR A 30 -21.93 1.01 24.78
C THR A 30 -23.00 1.30 23.73
N GLU A 31 -23.77 2.37 23.94
CA GLU A 31 -24.76 2.85 22.96
C GLU A 31 -24.12 3.65 21.80
N MET A 32 -22.81 3.90 21.87
CA MET A 32 -22.08 4.73 20.90
C MET A 32 -21.45 3.87 19.80
N GLU A 33 -21.41 4.37 18.57
CA GLU A 33 -20.67 3.72 17.48
C GLU A 33 -19.16 3.77 17.72
N ARG A 34 -18.49 2.61 17.65
CA ARG A 34 -17.02 2.53 17.59
C ARG A 34 -16.57 2.48 16.15
N LYS A 35 -15.94 3.57 15.67
CA LYS A 35 -15.46 3.71 14.29
C LYS A 35 -13.97 3.40 14.18
N CYS A 36 -13.58 2.79 13.05
CA CYS A 36 -12.18 2.64 12.66
C CYS A 36 -12.06 2.74 11.13
N ILE A 37 -10.85 3.04 10.66
CA ILE A 37 -10.48 2.90 9.25
C ILE A 37 -9.51 1.72 9.20
N GLN A 38 -9.86 0.71 8.41
CA GLN A 38 -8.98 -0.42 8.13
C GLN A 38 -8.31 -0.22 6.77
N LEU A 39 -6.99 -0.33 6.73
CA LEU A 39 -6.21 -0.29 5.50
C LEU A 39 -5.44 -1.60 5.38
N ALA A 40 -5.70 -2.36 4.31
CA ALA A 40 -4.92 -3.54 3.98
C ALA A 40 -3.80 -3.16 3.01
N VAL A 41 -2.54 -3.39 3.42
CA VAL A 41 -1.37 -3.20 2.55
C VAL A 41 -0.86 -4.57 2.14
N ILE A 42 -0.81 -4.84 0.84
CA ILE A 42 -0.34 -6.11 0.28
C ILE A 42 0.82 -5.87 -0.68
N PRO A 43 1.71 -6.86 -0.88
CA PRO A 43 2.66 -6.84 -1.98
C PRO A 43 1.95 -6.64 -3.31
N SER A 44 2.53 -5.82 -4.18
CA SER A 44 1.90 -5.39 -5.44
C SER A 44 1.74 -6.47 -6.51
N PHE A 45 2.25 -7.68 -6.27
CA PHE A 45 1.98 -8.87 -7.08
C PHE A 45 0.72 -9.63 -6.65
N LEU A 46 0.06 -9.22 -5.55
CA LEU A 46 -1.23 -9.76 -5.11
C LEU A 46 -2.37 -8.82 -5.54
N THR A 47 -3.49 -9.39 -5.96
CA THR A 47 -4.69 -8.62 -6.31
C THR A 47 -5.32 -8.00 -5.05
N PRO A 48 -5.58 -6.67 -5.03
CA PRO A 48 -6.28 -6.04 -3.92
C PRO A 48 -7.72 -6.52 -3.74
N ALA A 49 -8.23 -6.42 -2.52
CA ALA A 49 -9.64 -6.70 -2.23
C ALA A 49 -10.57 -5.63 -2.81
N GLU A 50 -10.13 -4.37 -2.83
CA GLU A 50 -10.87 -3.26 -3.42
C GLU A 50 -10.39 -2.95 -4.84
N ALA A 51 -11.36 -2.77 -5.74
CA ALA A 51 -11.14 -2.53 -7.17
C ALA A 51 -10.79 -1.06 -7.47
N HIS A 52 -9.86 -0.45 -6.72
CA HIS A 52 -9.49 0.98 -6.83
C HIS A 52 -9.26 1.48 -8.27
N PRO A 53 -8.54 0.75 -9.16
CA PRO A 53 -8.32 1.17 -10.54
C PRO A 53 -9.60 1.38 -11.36
N PHE A 54 -10.70 0.74 -10.96
CA PHE A 54 -11.99 0.79 -11.66
C PHE A 54 -12.97 1.80 -11.07
N ILE A 55 -12.80 2.17 -9.80
CA ILE A 55 -13.77 3.02 -9.06
C ILE A 55 -13.28 4.46 -8.87
N ILE A 56 -11.97 4.68 -8.81
CA ILE A 56 -11.42 6.04 -8.62
C ILE A 56 -11.35 6.73 -9.99
N LYS A 57 -11.87 7.96 -10.06
CA LYS A 57 -11.79 8.76 -11.29
C LYS A 57 -10.38 9.28 -11.51
N LEU A 58 -9.94 9.32 -12.76
CA LEU A 58 -8.62 9.86 -13.13
C LEU A 58 -8.41 11.32 -12.65
N GLU A 59 -9.47 12.12 -12.62
CA GLU A 59 -9.42 13.49 -12.06
C GLU A 59 -9.03 13.51 -10.57
N THR A 60 -9.49 12.54 -9.79
CA THR A 60 -9.10 12.39 -8.39
C THR A 60 -7.65 11.95 -8.27
N VAL A 61 -7.23 10.98 -9.09
CA VAL A 61 -5.87 10.43 -9.11
C VAL A 61 -4.82 11.48 -9.44
N ASN A 62 -5.12 12.39 -10.37
CA ASN A 62 -4.25 13.50 -10.75
C ASN A 62 -3.87 14.42 -9.58
N LYS A 63 -4.67 14.45 -8.51
CA LYS A 63 -4.42 15.29 -7.31
C LYS A 63 -3.57 14.57 -6.26
N LEU A 64 -3.25 13.29 -6.47
CA LEU A 64 -2.52 12.45 -5.52
C LEU A 64 -1.01 12.44 -5.82
N SER A 65 -0.21 12.16 -4.80
CA SER A 65 1.24 11.93 -4.98
C SER A 65 1.50 10.71 -5.87
N LYS A 66 2.64 10.67 -6.58
CA LYS A 66 3.05 9.51 -7.40
C LYS A 66 2.98 8.19 -6.62
N ARG A 67 3.41 8.20 -5.35
CA ARG A 67 3.33 7.05 -4.44
C ARG A 67 1.88 6.60 -4.19
N THR A 68 0.97 7.54 -3.93
CA THR A 68 -0.44 7.21 -3.71
C THR A 68 -1.10 6.72 -5.01
N GLN A 69 -0.82 7.34 -6.15
CA GLN A 69 -1.31 6.88 -7.46
C GLN A 69 -0.90 5.41 -7.72
N ARG A 70 0.35 5.05 -7.41
CA ARG A 70 0.84 3.67 -7.44
C ARG A 70 0.08 2.77 -6.47
N PHE A 71 -0.15 3.23 -5.24
CA PHE A 71 -0.86 2.46 -4.21
C PHE A 71 -2.30 2.10 -4.62
N VAL A 72 -2.97 2.97 -5.38
CA VAL A 72 -4.33 2.74 -5.88
C VAL A 72 -4.37 2.17 -7.31
N GLY A 73 -3.22 1.76 -7.86
CA GLY A 73 -3.13 1.00 -9.12
C GLY A 73 -3.21 1.83 -10.41
N PHE A 74 -2.85 3.12 -10.35
CA PHE A 74 -2.77 4.02 -11.52
C PHE A 74 -1.33 4.25 -12.00
N ARG A 75 -0.37 3.50 -11.46
CA ARG A 75 1.02 3.41 -11.93
C ARG A 75 1.45 1.95 -11.97
N SER A 76 2.47 1.62 -12.77
CA SER A 76 3.01 0.26 -12.76
C SER A 76 3.69 -0.03 -11.42
N GLN A 77 3.83 -1.32 -11.16
CA GLN A 77 4.36 -1.86 -9.92
C GLN A 77 5.72 -2.50 -10.19
N TYR A 78 6.68 -2.30 -9.29
CA TYR A 78 8.02 -2.86 -9.44
C TYR A 78 8.39 -3.67 -8.20
N PRO A 79 7.80 -4.87 -8.01
CA PRO A 79 8.29 -5.80 -6.99
C PRO A 79 9.79 -6.05 -7.16
N ARG A 80 10.51 -6.30 -6.06
CA ARG A 80 11.94 -6.57 -6.11
C ARG A 80 12.25 -7.76 -7.02
N GLY A 81 13.25 -7.60 -7.90
CA GLY A 81 13.64 -8.62 -8.87
C GLY A 81 12.64 -8.82 -10.02
N SER A 82 11.60 -8.00 -10.12
CA SER A 82 10.66 -8.01 -11.24
C SER A 82 11.03 -6.94 -12.28
N PRO A 83 10.88 -7.21 -13.59
CA PRO A 83 11.00 -6.18 -14.63
C PRO A 83 9.83 -5.18 -14.64
N GLY A 84 8.84 -5.35 -13.75
CA GLY A 84 7.64 -4.54 -13.67
C GLY A 84 6.37 -5.35 -13.93
N LEU A 85 5.30 -4.99 -13.24
CA LEU A 85 3.95 -5.52 -13.38
C LEU A 85 2.98 -4.37 -13.62
N TRP A 86 1.78 -4.66 -14.15
CA TRP A 86 0.73 -3.67 -14.33
C TRP A 86 1.12 -2.53 -15.28
N THR A 87 1.81 -2.90 -16.37
CA THR A 87 2.30 -2.00 -17.41
C THR A 87 1.30 -1.92 -18.57
N LYS A 88 1.48 -0.94 -19.44
CA LYS A 88 0.90 -0.94 -20.79
C LYS A 88 2.02 -1.06 -21.81
N ASP A 89 1.94 -2.05 -22.69
CA ASP A 89 2.94 -2.29 -23.74
C ASP A 89 4.38 -2.40 -23.18
N TYR A 90 4.54 -2.99 -21.99
CA TYR A 90 5.82 -3.06 -21.24
C TYR A 90 6.41 -1.70 -20.82
N ILE A 91 5.60 -0.63 -20.86
CA ILE A 91 5.97 0.73 -20.48
C ILE A 91 5.15 1.15 -19.26
N GLU A 92 5.67 2.15 -18.55
CA GLU A 92 5.01 2.73 -17.38
C GLU A 92 3.57 3.19 -17.68
N LEU A 93 2.61 2.63 -16.93
CA LEU A 93 1.18 2.92 -17.04
C LEU A 93 0.86 4.41 -16.89
N ALA A 94 1.55 5.12 -15.99
CA ALA A 94 1.31 6.56 -15.77
C ALA A 94 1.46 7.40 -17.06
N LEU A 95 2.37 7.01 -17.95
CA LEU A 95 2.58 7.68 -19.24
C LEU A 95 1.36 7.55 -20.14
N HIS A 96 0.75 6.35 -20.16
CA HIS A 96 -0.45 6.12 -20.95
C HIS A 96 -1.66 6.88 -20.40
N LEU A 97 -1.76 6.97 -19.08
CA LEU A 97 -2.87 7.64 -18.41
C LEU A 97 -2.71 9.17 -18.38
N GLY A 98 -1.60 9.71 -18.90
CA GLY A 98 -1.30 11.14 -18.85
C GLY A 98 -1.08 11.68 -17.44
N LEU A 99 -0.66 10.83 -16.51
CA LEU A 99 -0.37 11.18 -15.10
C LEU A 99 1.07 11.64 -14.90
N ASP A 100 1.93 11.47 -15.90
CA ASP A 100 3.34 11.87 -15.87
C ASP A 100 3.88 12.03 -17.30
N ASP A 101 5.04 12.65 -17.41
CA ASP A 101 5.87 12.61 -18.62
C ASP A 101 7.05 11.65 -18.45
N LEU A 102 7.84 11.46 -19.52
CA LEU A 102 8.95 10.51 -19.49
C LEU A 102 10.02 10.88 -18.45
N ALA A 103 10.30 12.17 -18.26
CA ALA A 103 11.30 12.63 -17.31
C ALA A 103 10.84 12.33 -15.87
N GLY A 104 9.61 12.73 -15.54
CA GLY A 104 9.02 12.51 -14.23
C GLY A 104 8.78 11.02 -13.91
N ALA A 105 8.41 10.21 -14.90
CA ALA A 105 8.28 8.77 -14.72
C ALA A 105 9.64 8.09 -14.46
N THR A 106 10.70 8.55 -15.13
CA THR A 106 12.06 8.01 -14.96
C THR A 106 12.61 8.35 -13.58
N GLU A 107 12.40 9.57 -13.10
CA GLU A 107 12.78 10.00 -11.75
C GLU A 107 12.09 9.13 -10.67
N ASP A 108 10.77 8.97 -10.76
CA ASP A 108 9.99 8.16 -9.82
C ASP A 108 10.39 6.68 -9.87
N LEU A 109 10.72 6.15 -11.05
CA LEU A 109 11.26 4.78 -11.15
C LEU A 109 12.63 4.66 -10.46
N GLN A 110 13.51 5.64 -10.64
CA GLN A 110 14.81 5.64 -9.98
C GLN A 110 14.66 5.66 -8.46
N ASP A 111 13.72 6.46 -7.94
CA ASP A 111 13.38 6.49 -6.52
C ASP A 111 12.89 5.12 -6.03
N VAL A 112 12.01 4.45 -6.78
CA VAL A 112 11.51 3.11 -6.43
C VAL A 112 12.64 2.08 -6.41
N LEU A 113 13.53 2.10 -7.41
CA LEU A 113 14.66 1.17 -7.50
C LEU A 113 15.71 1.39 -6.41
N ASN A 114 15.84 2.63 -5.92
CA ASN A 114 16.78 3.02 -4.87
C ASN A 114 16.24 2.79 -3.45
N GLN A 115 14.99 2.34 -3.28
CA GLN A 115 14.44 2.09 -1.95
C GLN A 115 15.28 1.04 -1.20
N PRO A 116 15.61 1.28 0.08
CA PRO A 116 16.46 0.40 0.86
C PRO A 116 15.90 -1.04 0.87
N LYS A 117 16.79 -2.02 0.70
CA LYS A 117 16.39 -3.42 0.71
C LYS A 117 16.23 -3.85 2.16
N GLN A 118 15.31 -4.78 2.41
CA GLN A 118 15.05 -5.25 3.78
C GLN A 118 16.32 -5.85 4.40
N TRP A 119 17.11 -6.57 3.61
CA TRP A 119 18.42 -7.09 4.04
C TRP A 119 19.50 -6.02 4.23
N ASP A 120 19.33 -4.81 3.69
CA ASP A 120 20.21 -3.67 4.00
C ASP A 120 19.93 -3.09 5.40
N THR A 121 18.81 -3.50 6.02
CA THR A 121 18.37 -3.06 7.36
C THR A 121 18.43 -4.18 8.40
N ILE A 122 18.75 -5.41 7.99
CA ILE A 122 18.95 -6.55 8.90
C ILE A 122 20.41 -6.54 9.33
N ASP A 123 20.64 -6.38 10.64
CA ASP A 123 21.94 -6.60 11.24
C ASP A 123 22.16 -8.11 11.37
N TYR A 124 22.79 -8.71 10.36
CA TYR A 124 23.08 -10.15 10.33
C TYR A 124 24.02 -10.60 11.45
N ASP A 125 24.74 -9.68 12.10
CA ASP A 125 25.59 -9.98 13.25
C ASP A 125 24.80 -10.05 14.57
N LYS A 126 23.49 -9.76 14.55
CA LYS A 126 22.57 -9.82 15.69
C LYS A 126 21.44 -10.85 15.55
N VAL A 127 21.47 -11.70 14.51
CA VAL A 127 20.49 -12.78 14.27
C VAL A 127 21.07 -14.13 14.65
#